data_AF-A0A167AV37-F1
#
_entry.id   AF-A0A167AV37-F1
#
_cell.length_a   1.000
_cell.length_b   1.000
_cell.length_c   1.000
_cell.angle_alpha   90.00
_cell.angle_beta   90.00
_cell.angle_gamma   90.00
#
_symmetry.space_group_name_H-M   'P 1'
#
loop_
_entity.id
_entity.type
_entity.pdbx_description
1 polymer ?
#
loop_
_entity_poly.entity_id
_entity_poly.type
_entity_poly.pdbx_seq_one_letter_code
_entity_poly.pdbx_strand_id
1 'polypeptide(L)'
;MDDWSKNLPKRTKEHVSNDLARNKFRLLFTDPYFIIREETDNDYGVDIHIEALVNEGDSPTNIRAHVQLKSSNKGRNSNGGYSYSVSTSNLHYLLNNPGSIYVFYSVENDIFYYSSVDRVFDYYNSQGDVWKDQKSITIHFDNVLDESELLMIHNNLIEFALMFKELRLKMNSSGLKPGAKFVYGELYFESSDELFQEYQEANNVGYVYSTNAEGKVIFLHNLIWENAHGSIPTGYQVYHINGNTLDNRKNNLDIMKTIEAFPLVEFQWDIEEAQAYNIITLITEGPEAELKDVPPPPITMFHRIISDLRKQGWSVTENEMNQLKETLKSHLEMNFE
;
A
#
# COMPACT_ATOMS: atom_id res chain seq x y z
N MET A 1 -5.81 -65.65 5.48
CA MET A 1 -5.19 -64.49 4.82
C MET A 1 -5.32 -63.33 5.77
N ASP A 2 -4.20 -62.75 6.20
CA ASP A 2 -4.24 -61.50 6.96
C ASP A 2 -4.80 -60.40 6.06
N ASP A 3 -5.80 -59.69 6.57
CA ASP A 3 -6.42 -58.56 5.88
C ASP A 3 -5.51 -57.33 6.00
N TRP A 4 -4.43 -57.35 5.21
CA TRP A 4 -3.40 -56.31 5.14
C TRP A 4 -3.98 -54.92 4.84
N SER A 5 -5.19 -54.85 4.27
CA SER A 5 -5.88 -53.59 3.96
C SER A 5 -6.19 -52.75 5.20
N LYS A 6 -6.28 -53.36 6.40
CA LYS A 6 -6.55 -52.66 7.66
C LYS A 6 -5.38 -51.79 8.16
N ASN A 7 -4.17 -52.04 7.67
CA ASN A 7 -2.95 -51.33 8.07
C ASN A 7 -2.55 -50.22 7.08
N LEU A 8 -3.35 -49.98 6.04
CA LEU A 8 -3.08 -48.91 5.07
C LEU A 8 -3.48 -47.53 5.62
N PRO A 9 -2.79 -46.45 5.20
CA PRO A 9 -3.21 -45.09 5.48
C PRO A 9 -4.65 -44.85 5.03
N LYS A 10 -5.46 -44.30 5.92
CA LYS A 10 -6.87 -44.01 5.62
C LYS A 10 -6.97 -42.66 4.93
N ARG A 11 -7.66 -42.61 3.79
CA ARG A 11 -8.07 -41.35 3.17
C ARG A 11 -9.17 -40.72 4.02
N THR A 12 -8.89 -39.57 4.62
CA THR A 12 -9.84 -38.85 5.48
C THR A 12 -10.86 -38.10 4.61
N LYS A 13 -12.00 -37.69 5.20
CA LYS A 13 -12.97 -36.83 4.52
C LYS A 13 -12.37 -35.47 4.11
N GLU A 14 -11.39 -35.01 4.88
CA GLU A 14 -10.62 -33.79 4.58
C GLU A 14 -9.76 -33.96 3.33
N HIS A 15 -9.03 -35.08 3.20
CA HIS A 15 -8.29 -35.39 1.97
C HIS A 15 -9.22 -35.40 0.75
N VAL A 16 -10.38 -36.05 0.86
CA VAL A 16 -11.36 -36.09 -0.25
C VAL A 16 -11.85 -34.68 -0.62
N SER A 17 -12.16 -33.84 0.37
CA SER A 17 -12.68 -32.49 0.13
C SER A 17 -11.63 -31.57 -0.48
N ASN A 18 -10.37 -31.67 -0.03
CA ASN A 18 -9.26 -30.89 -0.56
C ASN A 18 -8.90 -31.32 -2.00
N ASP A 19 -8.87 -32.62 -2.28
CA ASP A 19 -8.64 -33.13 -3.64
C ASP A 19 -9.75 -32.66 -4.60
N LEU A 20 -11.00 -32.71 -4.15
CA LEU A 20 -12.14 -32.23 -4.94
C LEU A 20 -12.03 -30.72 -5.19
N ALA A 21 -11.72 -29.93 -4.17
CA ALA A 21 -11.55 -28.49 -4.29
C ALA A 21 -10.46 -28.14 -5.31
N ARG A 22 -9.29 -28.80 -5.26
CA ARG A 22 -8.20 -28.57 -6.24
C ARG A 22 -8.62 -28.92 -7.66
N ASN A 23 -9.27 -30.07 -7.85
CA ASN A 23 -9.76 -30.49 -9.16
C ASN A 23 -10.79 -29.53 -9.73
N LYS A 24 -11.73 -29.08 -8.90
CA LYS A 24 -12.78 -28.12 -9.28
C LYS A 24 -12.22 -26.73 -9.54
N PHE A 25 -11.28 -26.28 -8.72
CA PHE A 25 -10.65 -24.98 -8.88
C PHE A 25 -9.94 -24.89 -10.22
N ARG A 26 -9.24 -25.96 -10.63
CA ARG A 26 -8.61 -26.06 -11.97
C ARG A 26 -9.56 -25.86 -13.13
N LEU A 27 -10.84 -26.22 -12.98
CA LEU A 27 -11.83 -26.05 -14.03
C LEU A 27 -12.26 -24.59 -14.19
N LEU A 28 -12.07 -23.73 -13.18
CA LEU A 28 -12.30 -22.30 -13.31
C LEU A 28 -11.36 -21.69 -14.36
N PHE A 29 -10.11 -22.17 -14.41
CA PHE A 29 -9.04 -21.70 -15.31
C PHE A 29 -9.14 -22.27 -16.73
N THR A 30 -10.36 -22.49 -17.20
CA THR A 30 -10.66 -22.58 -18.64
C THR A 30 -10.87 -21.20 -19.26
N ASP A 31 -10.79 -20.15 -18.43
CA ASP A 31 -10.86 -18.73 -18.77
C ASP A 31 -9.57 -18.21 -19.46
N PRO A 32 -9.64 -17.08 -20.20
CA PRO A 32 -8.49 -16.49 -20.89
C PRO A 32 -7.59 -15.65 -19.98
N TYR A 33 -7.88 -15.52 -18.68
CA TYR A 33 -7.18 -14.60 -17.79
C TYR A 33 -5.99 -15.26 -17.10
N PHE A 34 -6.08 -16.55 -16.78
CA PHE A 34 -5.09 -17.21 -15.96
C PHE A 34 -4.74 -18.63 -16.44
N ILE A 35 -3.49 -19.03 -16.21
CA ILE A 35 -3.08 -20.44 -16.21
C ILE A 35 -2.60 -20.86 -14.84
N ILE A 36 -2.85 -22.12 -14.50
CA ILE A 36 -2.31 -22.73 -13.28
C ILE A 36 -0.85 -23.12 -13.50
N ARG A 37 0.00 -22.74 -12.54
CA ARG A 37 1.36 -23.24 -12.39
C ARG A 37 1.37 -24.19 -11.20
N GLU A 38 1.67 -25.46 -11.46
CA GLU A 38 1.83 -26.44 -10.39
C GLU A 38 3.23 -26.33 -9.79
N GLU A 39 3.30 -26.39 -8.45
CA GLU A 39 4.54 -26.70 -7.76
C GLU A 39 4.49 -28.14 -7.25
N THR A 40 5.58 -28.87 -7.45
CA THR A 40 5.70 -30.28 -7.07
C THR A 40 6.01 -30.47 -5.58
N ASP A 41 6.37 -29.39 -4.89
CA ASP A 41 6.77 -29.37 -3.49
C ASP A 41 5.80 -28.56 -2.63
N ASN A 42 5.75 -28.89 -1.34
CA ASN A 42 4.82 -28.29 -0.39
C ASN A 42 5.29 -26.87 0.01
N ASP A 43 4.65 -25.83 -0.51
CA ASP A 43 5.10 -24.44 -0.37
C ASP A 43 4.46 -23.72 0.83
N TYR A 44 4.79 -24.15 2.06
CA TYR A 44 4.53 -23.48 3.36
C TYR A 44 3.15 -22.79 3.55
N GLY A 45 2.10 -23.27 2.87
CA GLY A 45 0.76 -22.69 2.89
C GLY A 45 0.35 -21.90 1.64
N VAL A 46 0.91 -22.25 0.47
CA VAL A 46 0.39 -21.98 -0.87
C VAL A 46 -0.04 -23.31 -1.47
N ASP A 47 -1.26 -23.38 -1.97
CA ASP A 47 -1.81 -24.59 -2.59
C ASP A 47 -1.65 -24.58 -4.11
N ILE A 48 -1.79 -23.40 -4.73
CA ILE A 48 -1.82 -23.22 -6.18
C ILE A 48 -1.17 -21.87 -6.53
N HIS A 49 -0.42 -21.84 -7.63
CA HIS A 49 0.02 -20.59 -8.26
C HIS A 49 -0.81 -20.34 -9.51
N ILE A 50 -1.26 -19.10 -9.69
CA ILE A 50 -1.94 -18.66 -10.91
C ILE A 50 -1.06 -17.63 -11.60
N GLU A 51 -0.85 -17.79 -12.91
CA GLU A 51 -0.12 -16.84 -13.74
C GLU A 51 -1.09 -16.10 -14.65
N ALA A 52 -1.02 -14.77 -14.64
CA ALA A 52 -1.85 -13.94 -15.50
C ALA A 52 -1.42 -14.06 -16.96
N LEU A 53 -2.41 -14.15 -17.84
CA LEU A 53 -2.28 -14.10 -19.29
C LEU A 53 -2.73 -12.73 -19.80
N VAL A 54 -2.15 -12.25 -20.89
CA VAL A 54 -2.64 -11.06 -21.61
C VAL A 54 -2.87 -11.41 -23.08
N ASN A 55 -3.40 -10.45 -23.85
CA ASN A 55 -3.75 -10.65 -25.27
C ASN A 55 -4.74 -11.82 -25.44
N GLU A 56 -5.90 -11.72 -24.77
CA GLU A 56 -6.98 -12.73 -24.86
C GLU A 56 -6.56 -14.16 -24.49
N GLY A 57 -5.53 -14.30 -23.64
CA GLY A 57 -5.03 -15.58 -23.16
C GLY A 57 -3.78 -16.10 -23.87
N ASP A 58 -3.33 -15.44 -24.95
CA ASP A 58 -2.25 -15.94 -25.79
C ASP A 58 -0.84 -15.66 -25.23
N SER A 59 -0.72 -14.75 -24.27
CA SER A 59 0.58 -14.27 -23.79
C SER A 59 0.79 -14.49 -22.30
N PRO A 60 1.55 -15.52 -21.89
CA PRO A 60 1.93 -15.71 -20.49
C PRO A 60 2.86 -14.60 -20.02
N THR A 61 2.56 -13.99 -18.88
CA THR A 61 3.26 -12.78 -18.40
C THR A 61 4.38 -13.07 -17.40
N ASN A 62 4.43 -14.27 -16.83
CA ASN A 62 5.20 -14.59 -15.63
C ASN A 62 4.87 -13.71 -14.40
N ILE A 63 3.73 -13.01 -14.41
CA ILE A 63 3.16 -12.32 -13.25
C ILE A 63 2.24 -13.31 -12.55
N ARG A 64 2.49 -13.58 -11.27
CA ARG A 64 1.82 -14.66 -10.55
C ARG A 64 1.24 -14.18 -9.23
N ALA A 65 0.13 -14.80 -8.83
CA ALA A 65 -0.43 -14.70 -7.50
C ALA A 65 -0.43 -16.06 -6.82
N HIS A 66 -0.30 -16.06 -5.49
CA HIS A 66 -0.40 -17.27 -4.68
C HIS A 66 -1.84 -17.48 -4.21
N VAL A 67 -2.29 -18.73 -4.27
CA VAL A 67 -3.63 -19.12 -3.83
C VAL A 67 -3.51 -20.10 -2.68
N GLN A 68 -4.15 -19.78 -1.56
CA GLN A 68 -4.35 -20.72 -0.46
C GLN A 68 -5.79 -21.24 -0.51
N LEU A 69 -5.96 -22.54 -0.68
CA LEU A 69 -7.24 -23.18 -0.86
C LEU A 69 -7.72 -23.80 0.46
N LYS A 70 -9.01 -23.60 0.76
CA LYS A 70 -9.71 -24.25 1.86
C LYS A 70 -11.02 -24.83 1.36
N SER A 71 -11.49 -25.87 2.03
CA SER A 71 -12.77 -26.49 1.72
C SER A 71 -13.49 -26.88 3.00
N SER A 72 -14.82 -26.90 2.97
CA SER A 72 -15.61 -27.49 4.05
C SER A 72 -16.90 -28.09 3.55
N ASN A 73 -17.36 -29.11 4.28
CA ASN A 73 -18.71 -29.65 4.18
C ASN A 73 -19.68 -29.00 5.17
N LYS A 74 -19.23 -27.98 5.93
CA LYS A 74 -20.09 -27.25 6.88
C LYS A 74 -20.90 -26.20 6.12
N GLY A 75 -22.16 -26.04 6.53
CA GLY A 75 -23.04 -24.98 6.03
C GLY A 75 -22.54 -23.58 6.42
N ARG A 76 -23.23 -22.56 5.88
CA ARG A 76 -22.92 -21.15 6.13
C ARG A 76 -22.98 -20.80 7.62
N ASN A 77 -22.20 -19.79 8.00
CA ASN A 77 -22.30 -19.15 9.30
C ASN A 77 -23.68 -18.48 9.48
N SER A 78 -24.04 -18.13 10.71
CA SER A 78 -25.29 -17.43 11.01
C SER A 78 -25.45 -16.09 10.28
N ASN A 79 -24.33 -15.45 9.91
CA ASN A 79 -24.31 -14.22 9.12
C ASN A 79 -24.41 -14.45 7.59
N GLY A 80 -24.57 -15.71 7.15
CA GLY A 80 -24.74 -16.07 5.74
C GLY A 80 -23.46 -16.27 4.93
N GLY A 81 -22.28 -15.99 5.49
CA GLY A 81 -20.97 -16.19 4.84
C GLY A 81 -20.27 -17.50 5.26
N TYR A 82 -19.04 -17.69 4.78
CA TYR A 82 -18.13 -18.73 5.26
C TYR A 82 -16.96 -18.14 6.02
N SER A 83 -16.35 -18.93 6.91
CA SER A 83 -15.12 -18.53 7.58
C SER A 83 -14.17 -19.68 7.80
N TYR A 84 -12.88 -19.39 7.75
CA TYR A 84 -11.84 -20.38 8.02
C TYR A 84 -10.71 -19.78 8.83
N SER A 85 -10.23 -20.52 9.83
CA SER A 85 -9.11 -20.07 10.67
C SER A 85 -7.78 -20.49 10.03
N VAL A 86 -6.86 -19.54 9.88
CA VAL A 86 -5.51 -19.73 9.34
C VAL A 86 -4.48 -19.20 10.33
N SER A 87 -3.23 -19.68 10.25
CA SER A 87 -2.17 -19.11 11.09
C SER A 87 -1.87 -17.68 10.67
N THR A 88 -1.57 -16.80 11.63
CA THR A 88 -1.16 -15.43 11.35
C THR A 88 0.12 -15.39 10.51
N SER A 89 1.01 -16.37 10.71
CA SER A 89 2.18 -16.57 9.87
C SER A 89 1.86 -16.84 8.40
N ASN A 90 0.74 -17.51 8.10
CA ASN A 90 0.33 -17.76 6.72
C ASN A 90 -0.15 -16.47 6.04
N LEU A 91 -0.82 -15.57 6.76
CA LEU A 91 -1.15 -14.25 6.23
C LEU A 91 0.12 -13.48 5.87
N HIS A 92 1.09 -13.39 6.78
CA HIS A 92 2.38 -12.74 6.51
C HIS A 92 3.14 -13.38 5.36
N TYR A 93 3.07 -14.72 5.25
CA TYR A 93 3.70 -15.43 4.15
C TYR A 93 3.13 -15.00 2.80
N LEU A 94 1.80 -14.98 2.67
CA LEU A 94 1.10 -14.57 1.45
C LEU A 94 1.24 -13.08 1.15
N LEU A 95 1.33 -12.21 2.16
CA LEU A 95 1.57 -10.77 1.99
C LEU A 95 2.89 -10.44 1.27
N ASN A 96 3.85 -11.37 1.24
CA ASN A 96 5.08 -11.20 0.47
C ASN A 96 4.87 -11.33 -1.05
N ASN A 97 3.72 -11.84 -1.49
CA ASN A 97 3.38 -11.94 -2.91
C ASN A 97 2.11 -11.12 -3.25
N PRO A 98 2.23 -10.06 -4.06
CA PRO A 98 1.11 -9.22 -4.47
C PRO A 98 -0.03 -10.01 -5.13
N GLY A 99 -1.27 -9.60 -4.86
CA GLY A 99 -2.46 -10.22 -5.47
C GLY A 99 -2.76 -11.64 -4.98
N SER A 100 -2.08 -12.10 -3.93
CA SER A 100 -2.39 -13.38 -3.29
C SER A 100 -3.83 -13.41 -2.75
N ILE A 101 -4.47 -14.57 -2.83
CA ILE A 101 -5.86 -14.75 -2.43
C ILE A 101 -6.07 -16.00 -1.57
N TYR A 102 -7.02 -15.90 -0.65
CA TYR A 102 -7.63 -17.06 -0.02
C TYR A 102 -8.86 -17.47 -0.81
N VAL A 103 -8.99 -18.77 -1.07
CA VAL A 103 -10.15 -19.34 -1.75
C VAL A 103 -10.80 -20.40 -0.86
N PHE A 104 -12.12 -20.33 -0.75
CA PHE A 104 -12.93 -21.29 -0.02
C PHE A 104 -13.90 -22.00 -0.96
N TYR A 105 -13.82 -23.33 -1.01
CA TYR A 105 -14.75 -24.19 -1.74
C TYR A 105 -15.85 -24.72 -0.82
N SER A 106 -17.09 -24.33 -1.11
CA SER A 106 -18.29 -24.88 -0.47
C SER A 106 -18.66 -26.19 -1.15
N VAL A 107 -18.35 -27.32 -0.51
CA VAL A 107 -18.61 -28.66 -1.09
C VAL A 107 -20.11 -28.91 -1.25
N GLU A 108 -20.91 -28.43 -0.30
CA GLU A 108 -22.38 -28.59 -0.32
C GLU A 108 -23.02 -27.88 -1.50
N ASN A 109 -22.54 -26.69 -1.85
CA ASN A 109 -23.15 -25.86 -2.90
C ASN A 109 -22.40 -25.94 -4.23
N ASP A 110 -21.22 -26.56 -4.29
CA ASP A 110 -20.33 -26.58 -5.47
C ASP A 110 -19.98 -25.17 -5.96
N ILE A 111 -19.69 -24.26 -5.00
CA ILE A 111 -19.38 -22.84 -5.26
C ILE A 111 -18.07 -22.44 -4.59
N PHE A 112 -17.26 -21.66 -5.30
CA PHE A 112 -16.07 -21.00 -4.76
C PHE A 112 -16.38 -19.60 -4.23
N TYR A 113 -15.75 -19.26 -3.12
CA TYR A 113 -15.74 -17.93 -2.52
C TYR A 113 -14.29 -17.50 -2.33
N TYR A 114 -14.03 -16.20 -2.24
CA TYR A 114 -12.68 -15.70 -2.06
C TYR A 114 -12.59 -14.46 -1.16
N SER A 115 -11.39 -14.23 -0.65
CA SER A 115 -10.97 -12.94 -0.08
C SER A 115 -9.54 -12.67 -0.51
N SER A 116 -9.27 -11.44 -0.96
CA SER A 116 -7.88 -11.01 -1.18
C SER A 116 -7.13 -10.94 0.14
N VAL A 117 -5.83 -11.23 0.09
CA VAL A 117 -4.93 -11.11 1.25
C VAL A 117 -4.87 -9.67 1.74
N ASP A 118 -4.86 -8.70 0.83
CA ASP A 118 -4.88 -7.27 1.16
C ASP A 118 -6.13 -6.89 1.97
N ARG A 119 -7.32 -7.37 1.56
CA ARG A 119 -8.57 -7.10 2.28
C ARG A 119 -8.55 -7.70 3.69
N VAL A 120 -7.98 -8.89 3.84
CA VAL A 120 -7.82 -9.51 5.16
C VAL A 120 -6.90 -8.67 6.04
N PHE A 121 -5.76 -8.26 5.49
CA PHE A 121 -4.81 -7.42 6.20
C PHE A 121 -5.45 -6.08 6.61
N ASP A 122 -6.08 -5.37 5.67
CA ASP A 122 -6.77 -4.10 5.91
C ASP A 122 -7.83 -4.23 7.00
N TYR A 123 -8.63 -5.29 6.95
CA TYR A 123 -9.64 -5.58 7.98
C TYR A 123 -9.01 -5.70 9.36
N TYR A 124 -8.00 -6.54 9.53
CA TYR A 124 -7.37 -6.75 10.84
C TYR A 124 -6.60 -5.51 11.31
N ASN A 125 -5.91 -4.82 10.41
CA ASN A 125 -5.19 -3.59 10.73
C ASN A 125 -6.13 -2.47 11.17
N SER A 126 -7.36 -2.40 10.62
CA SER A 126 -8.40 -1.45 11.06
C SER A 126 -8.89 -1.69 12.50
N GLN A 127 -8.66 -2.88 13.06
CA GLN A 127 -9.05 -3.24 14.43
C GLN A 127 -7.92 -3.00 15.45
N GLY A 128 -6.78 -2.42 15.02
CA GLY A 128 -5.59 -2.21 15.83
C GLY A 128 -4.63 -3.41 15.84
N ASP A 129 -3.47 -3.27 16.47
CA ASP A 129 -2.33 -4.17 16.26
C ASP A 129 -2.36 -5.51 17.04
N VAL A 130 -3.35 -5.72 17.90
CA VAL A 130 -3.45 -6.89 18.79
C VAL A 130 -3.46 -8.22 18.03
N TRP A 131 -3.94 -8.25 16.78
CA TRP A 131 -3.99 -9.47 15.98
C TRP A 131 -2.61 -10.00 15.59
N LYS A 132 -1.58 -9.15 15.54
CA LYS A 132 -0.22 -9.52 15.11
C LYS A 132 0.42 -10.56 16.03
N ASP A 133 0.04 -10.55 17.32
CA ASP A 133 0.52 -11.52 18.32
C ASP A 133 -0.35 -12.78 18.42
N GLN A 134 -1.50 -12.81 17.73
CA GLN A 134 -2.36 -13.99 17.74
C GLN A 134 -1.74 -15.12 16.92
N LYS A 135 -1.92 -16.37 17.36
CA LYS A 135 -1.45 -17.54 16.60
C LYS A 135 -2.23 -17.77 15.30
N SER A 136 -3.48 -17.32 15.27
CA SER A 136 -4.39 -17.54 14.17
C SER A 136 -5.35 -16.38 14.02
N ILE A 137 -5.74 -16.12 12.78
CA ILE A 137 -6.79 -15.19 12.40
C ILE A 137 -7.92 -15.96 11.70
N THR A 138 -9.11 -15.36 11.66
CA THR A 138 -10.25 -15.88 10.92
C THR A 138 -10.44 -15.11 9.62
N ILE A 139 -10.46 -15.83 8.51
CA ILE A 139 -10.76 -15.27 7.19
C ILE A 139 -12.26 -15.39 6.94
N HIS A 140 -12.88 -14.33 6.44
CA HIS A 140 -14.28 -14.30 6.03
C HIS A 140 -14.37 -14.35 4.50
N PHE A 141 -15.28 -15.18 3.99
CA PHE A 141 -15.46 -15.44 2.57
C PHE A 141 -16.90 -15.07 2.18
N ASP A 142 -17.07 -13.84 1.74
CA ASP A 142 -18.39 -13.26 1.43
C ASP A 142 -18.61 -13.07 -0.08
N ASN A 143 -17.55 -13.06 -0.89
CA ASN A 143 -17.62 -12.87 -2.33
C ASN A 143 -17.54 -14.21 -3.04
N VAL A 144 -18.48 -14.48 -3.95
CA VAL A 144 -18.42 -15.63 -4.86
C VAL A 144 -17.28 -15.40 -5.85
N LEU A 145 -16.44 -16.40 -6.09
CA LEU A 145 -15.40 -16.32 -7.11
C LEU A 145 -15.99 -16.71 -8.47
N ASP A 146 -16.54 -15.73 -9.17
CA ASP A 146 -17.05 -15.86 -10.53
C ASP A 146 -16.10 -15.23 -11.57
N GLU A 147 -16.50 -15.24 -12.84
CA GLU A 147 -15.72 -14.69 -13.95
C GLU A 147 -15.43 -13.19 -13.78
N SER A 148 -16.38 -12.42 -13.24
CA SER A 148 -16.19 -10.98 -13.05
C SER A 148 -15.15 -10.71 -11.96
N GLU A 149 -15.18 -11.49 -10.89
CA GLU A 149 -14.22 -11.40 -9.79
C GLU A 149 -12.83 -11.89 -10.22
N LEU A 150 -12.75 -12.94 -11.05
CA LEU A 150 -11.50 -13.39 -11.66
C LEU A 150 -10.88 -12.29 -12.54
N LEU A 151 -11.67 -11.63 -13.38
CA LEU A 151 -11.21 -10.48 -14.18
C LEU A 151 -10.72 -9.32 -13.28
N MET A 152 -11.40 -9.06 -12.17
CA MET A 152 -11.00 -8.03 -11.23
C MET A 152 -9.66 -8.35 -10.55
N ILE A 153 -9.47 -9.60 -10.12
CA ILE A 153 -8.20 -10.09 -9.55
C ILE A 153 -7.08 -9.99 -10.59
N HIS A 154 -7.37 -10.37 -11.84
CA HIS A 154 -6.44 -10.27 -12.96
C HIS A 154 -5.97 -8.84 -13.21
N ASN A 155 -6.90 -7.90 -13.37
CA ASN A 155 -6.60 -6.50 -13.62
C ASN A 155 -5.74 -5.90 -12.50
N ASN A 156 -6.12 -6.14 -11.24
CA ASN A 156 -5.37 -5.65 -10.08
C ASN A 156 -3.93 -6.20 -10.05
N LEU A 157 -3.76 -7.50 -10.36
CA LEU A 157 -2.44 -8.13 -10.39
C LEU A 157 -1.56 -7.58 -11.52
N ILE A 158 -2.12 -7.41 -12.73
CA ILE A 158 -1.42 -6.84 -13.88
C ILE A 158 -1.05 -5.38 -13.60
N GLU A 159 -1.99 -4.56 -13.13
CA GLU A 159 -1.75 -3.15 -12.81
C GLU A 159 -0.63 -2.99 -11.78
N PHE A 160 -0.67 -3.76 -10.69
CA PHE A 160 0.38 -3.75 -9.68
C PHE A 160 1.75 -4.12 -10.28
N ALA A 161 1.81 -5.19 -11.07
CA ALA A 161 3.06 -5.68 -11.63
C ALA A 161 3.65 -4.73 -12.68
N LEU A 162 2.80 -4.12 -13.52
CA LEU A 162 3.24 -3.10 -14.48
C LEU A 162 3.74 -1.84 -13.76
N MET A 163 3.01 -1.36 -12.75
CA MET A 163 3.45 -0.26 -11.90
C MET A 163 4.81 -0.57 -11.26
N PHE A 164 4.98 -1.75 -10.65
CA PHE A 164 6.24 -2.14 -10.01
C PHE A 164 7.39 -2.28 -11.01
N LYS A 165 7.10 -2.79 -12.21
CA LYS A 165 8.07 -2.88 -13.32
C LYS A 165 8.50 -1.49 -13.79
N GLU A 166 7.57 -0.59 -14.02
CA GLU A 166 7.84 0.79 -14.43
C GLU A 166 8.63 1.54 -13.36
N LEU A 167 8.25 1.39 -12.10
CA LEU A 167 8.98 1.89 -10.94
C LEU A 167 10.42 1.39 -10.98
N ARG A 168 10.63 0.07 -11.06
CA ARG A 168 11.96 -0.54 -11.13
C ARG A 168 12.79 -0.04 -12.32
N LEU A 169 12.19 0.09 -13.51
CA LEU A 169 12.88 0.58 -14.70
C LEU A 169 13.27 2.06 -14.56
N LYS A 170 12.37 2.90 -14.03
CA LYS A 170 12.65 4.30 -13.70
C LYS A 170 13.74 4.42 -12.65
N MET A 171 13.73 3.60 -11.61
CA MET A 171 14.79 3.58 -10.60
C MET A 171 16.16 3.29 -11.23
N ASN A 172 16.21 2.38 -12.19
CA ASN A 172 17.46 2.06 -12.90
C ASN A 172 17.92 3.18 -13.84
N SER A 173 17.00 3.95 -14.45
CA SER A 173 17.34 5.02 -15.38
C SER A 173 17.59 6.39 -14.73
N SER A 174 17.03 6.64 -13.53
CA SER A 174 17.15 7.91 -12.80
C SER A 174 18.42 8.06 -11.95
N GLY A 175 19.38 7.15 -12.11
CA GLY A 175 20.66 7.21 -11.36
C GLY A 175 20.52 6.99 -9.86
N LEU A 176 19.37 6.47 -9.38
CA LEU A 176 19.24 6.01 -8.00
C LEU A 176 20.31 4.95 -7.73
N LYS A 177 20.98 5.04 -6.59
CA LYS A 177 22.11 4.15 -6.29
C LYS A 177 21.65 2.69 -6.31
N PRO A 178 22.41 1.76 -6.93
CA PRO A 178 22.18 0.32 -6.77
C PRO A 178 22.17 -0.01 -5.27
N GLY A 179 21.07 -0.57 -4.78
CA GLY A 179 20.85 -0.79 -3.34
C GLY A 179 20.06 0.31 -2.62
N ALA A 180 19.39 1.22 -3.35
CA ALA A 180 18.33 2.06 -2.82
C ALA A 180 17.29 1.17 -2.12
N LYS A 181 17.36 1.13 -0.79
CA LYS A 181 16.36 0.48 0.04
C LYS A 181 15.17 1.43 0.11
N PHE A 182 13.99 0.95 -0.25
CA PHE A 182 12.77 1.55 0.26
C PHE A 182 12.78 1.30 1.76
N VAL A 183 13.16 2.33 2.51
CA VAL A 183 13.18 2.25 3.97
C VAL A 183 11.77 2.56 4.41
N TYR A 184 11.13 1.62 5.10
CA TYR A 184 10.11 2.00 6.07
C TYR A 184 10.86 2.66 7.21
N GLY A 185 10.74 3.98 7.33
CA GLY A 185 11.46 4.73 8.34
C GLY A 185 10.63 5.93 8.75
N GLU A 186 10.53 6.12 10.07
CA GLU A 186 10.31 7.44 10.65
C GLU A 186 11.42 8.34 10.10
N LEU A 187 11.04 9.42 9.41
CA LEU A 187 11.99 10.45 9.03
C LEU A 187 12.45 11.14 10.32
N TYR A 188 13.49 10.60 10.96
CA TYR A 188 14.21 11.25 12.06
C TYR A 188 14.92 12.47 11.47
N PHE A 189 14.25 13.61 11.53
CA PHE A 189 14.94 14.89 11.54
C PHE A 189 15.41 15.12 12.98
N GLU A 190 16.68 15.46 13.19
CA GLU A 190 17.15 15.96 14.48
C GLU A 190 16.39 17.25 14.81
N SER A 191 15.22 17.12 15.46
CA SER A 191 14.52 18.24 16.09
C SER A 191 14.37 17.93 17.56
N SER A 192 14.80 18.86 18.41
CA SER A 192 14.84 18.77 19.87
C SER A 192 13.46 18.85 20.55
N ASP A 193 12.37 18.49 19.88
CA ASP A 193 11.01 18.67 20.39
C ASP A 193 10.44 17.36 20.96
N GLU A 194 10.32 17.28 22.28
CA GLU A 194 9.76 16.12 23.01
C GLU A 194 8.28 15.86 22.65
N LEU A 195 7.52 16.91 22.33
CA LEU A 195 6.13 16.81 21.83
C LEU A 195 6.03 16.09 20.48
N PHE A 196 7.10 16.09 19.69
CA PHE A 196 7.13 15.49 18.36
C PHE A 196 7.30 13.98 18.39
N GLN A 197 8.02 13.44 19.38
CA GLN A 197 8.17 11.99 19.58
C GLN A 197 6.84 11.36 20.02
N GLU A 198 6.11 12.01 20.93
CA GLU A 198 4.87 11.50 21.51
C GLU A 198 3.73 11.38 20.48
N TYR A 199 3.69 12.28 19.47
CA TYR A 199 2.69 12.26 18.40
C TYR A 199 2.97 11.20 17.32
N GLN A 200 4.24 10.91 17.03
CA GLN A 200 4.64 9.91 16.03
C GLN A 200 4.34 8.49 16.49
N GLU A 201 4.64 8.19 17.75
CA GLU A 201 4.34 6.90 18.39
C GLU A 201 2.83 6.61 18.42
N ALA A 202 2.00 7.66 18.48
CA ALA A 202 0.54 7.54 18.56
C ALA A 202 -0.15 7.25 17.21
N ASN A 203 0.45 7.61 16.07
CA ASN A 203 -0.26 7.66 14.77
C ASN A 203 0.30 6.77 13.65
N ASN A 204 1.43 6.07 13.85
CA ASN A 204 1.95 5.04 12.94
C ASN A 204 2.08 5.50 11.46
N VAL A 205 2.43 6.77 11.24
CA VAL A 205 2.52 7.38 9.90
C VAL A 205 3.92 7.14 9.32
N GLY A 206 4.04 6.15 8.44
CA GLY A 206 5.29 5.84 7.74
C GLY A 206 5.14 6.07 6.23
N TYR A 207 6.12 6.74 5.60
CA TYR A 207 6.18 6.87 4.15
C TYR A 207 7.22 5.93 3.57
N VAL A 208 6.91 5.37 2.41
CA VAL A 208 7.90 4.64 1.61
C VAL A 208 8.66 5.64 0.75
N TYR A 209 9.97 5.75 0.93
CA TYR A 209 10.81 6.68 0.16
C TYR A 209 12.17 6.08 -0.19
N SER A 210 12.85 6.72 -1.16
CA SER A 210 14.23 6.46 -1.57
C SER A 210 14.99 7.80 -1.64
N THR A 211 16.32 7.78 -1.78
CA THR A 211 17.11 8.98 -2.10
C THR A 211 17.77 8.85 -3.47
N ASN A 212 17.85 9.96 -4.22
CA ASN A 212 18.55 10.00 -5.50
C ASN A 212 20.07 10.16 -5.33
N ALA A 213 20.81 10.16 -6.45
CA ALA A 213 22.27 10.33 -6.44
C ALA A 213 22.73 11.64 -5.75
N GLU A 214 21.87 12.67 -5.76
CA GLU A 214 22.09 13.99 -5.18
C GLU A 214 21.61 14.09 -3.71
N GLY A 215 21.05 13.02 -3.15
CA GLY A 215 20.52 12.99 -1.78
C GLY A 215 19.09 13.50 -1.62
N LYS A 216 18.40 13.88 -2.69
CA LYS A 216 16.98 14.26 -2.65
C LYS A 216 16.11 13.05 -2.31
N VAL A 217 15.24 13.21 -1.32
CA VAL A 217 14.22 12.22 -0.96
C VAL A 217 13.15 12.14 -2.05
N ILE A 218 12.82 10.94 -2.49
CA ILE A 218 11.78 10.64 -3.47
C ILE A 218 10.78 9.72 -2.79
N PHE A 219 9.58 10.23 -2.58
CA PHE A 219 8.48 9.48 -1.99
C PHE A 219 7.79 8.60 -3.03
N LEU A 220 7.44 7.38 -2.62
CA LEU A 220 6.85 6.37 -3.51
C LEU A 220 5.48 6.81 -4.04
N HIS A 221 4.61 7.41 -3.21
CA HIS A 221 3.31 7.91 -3.64
C HIS A 221 3.45 8.99 -4.73
N ASN A 222 4.40 9.92 -4.59
CA ASN A 222 4.67 10.94 -5.60
C ASN A 222 5.10 10.28 -6.92
N LEU A 223 6.01 9.31 -6.85
CA LEU A 223 6.50 8.61 -8.04
C LEU A 223 5.40 7.80 -8.74
N ILE A 224 4.50 7.17 -7.98
CA ILE A 224 3.34 6.43 -8.52
C ILE A 224 2.34 7.38 -9.17
N TRP A 225 2.00 8.48 -8.50
CA TRP A 225 1.09 9.47 -9.04
C TRP A 225 1.66 10.12 -10.32
N GLU A 226 2.93 10.53 -10.29
CA GLU A 226 3.57 11.15 -11.45
C GLU A 226 3.66 10.22 -12.65
N ASN A 227 3.83 8.93 -12.40
CA ASN A 227 3.81 7.92 -13.45
C ASN A 227 2.43 7.80 -14.11
N ALA A 228 1.37 7.93 -13.32
CA ALA A 228 0.01 7.79 -13.79
C ALA A 228 -0.57 9.07 -14.44
N HIS A 229 -0.12 10.25 -13.99
CA HIS A 229 -0.76 11.53 -14.29
C HIS A 229 0.18 12.60 -14.87
N GLY A 230 1.49 12.33 -14.94
CA GLY A 230 2.51 13.33 -15.32
C GLY A 230 3.04 14.10 -14.11
N SER A 231 3.89 15.11 -14.33
CA SER A 231 4.51 15.88 -13.22
C SER A 231 3.47 16.49 -12.29
N ILE A 232 3.72 16.43 -10.97
CA ILE A 232 2.88 17.10 -9.97
C ILE A 232 2.93 18.61 -10.25
N PRO A 233 1.78 19.29 -10.46
CA PRO A 233 1.77 20.72 -10.69
C PRO A 233 2.38 21.49 -9.52
N THR A 234 3.06 22.60 -9.82
CA THR A 234 3.62 23.49 -8.79
C THR A 234 2.53 23.92 -7.81
N GLY A 235 2.81 23.78 -6.51
CA GLY A 235 1.88 24.09 -5.41
C GLY A 235 0.86 23.00 -5.07
N TYR A 236 0.97 21.82 -5.68
CA TYR A 236 0.18 20.65 -5.33
C TYR A 236 1.06 19.59 -4.68
N GLN A 237 0.42 18.73 -3.89
CA GLN A 237 1.02 17.53 -3.34
C GLN A 237 0.07 16.35 -3.47
N VAL A 238 0.64 15.15 -3.52
CA VAL A 238 -0.11 13.91 -3.57
C VAL A 238 -0.48 13.50 -2.15
N TYR A 239 -1.72 13.08 -1.95
CA TYR A 239 -2.22 12.60 -0.67
C TYR A 239 -2.92 11.24 -0.84
N HIS A 240 -3.01 10.51 0.27
CA HIS A 240 -3.72 9.23 0.36
C HIS A 240 -5.18 9.49 0.74
N ILE A 241 -6.13 9.11 -0.13
CA ILE A 241 -7.57 9.34 0.07
C ILE A 241 -8.06 8.72 1.38
N ASN A 242 -7.57 7.52 1.71
CA ASN A 242 -7.90 6.83 2.96
C ASN A 242 -7.02 7.21 4.16
N GLY A 243 -6.08 8.16 4.01
CA GLY A 243 -5.14 8.57 5.05
C GLY A 243 -4.04 7.54 5.39
N ASN A 244 -4.05 6.36 4.76
CA ASN A 244 -3.02 5.35 4.97
C ASN A 244 -1.83 5.59 4.03
N THR A 245 -0.74 6.14 4.56
CA THR A 245 0.46 6.53 3.81
C THR A 245 1.24 5.36 3.20
N LEU A 246 0.91 4.12 3.59
CA LEU A 246 1.48 2.90 3.02
C LEU A 246 0.66 2.35 1.85
N ASP A 247 -0.61 2.76 1.72
CA ASP A 247 -1.49 2.32 0.64
C ASP A 247 -1.27 3.16 -0.62
N ASN A 248 -0.23 2.81 -1.36
CA ASN A 248 0.15 3.53 -2.57
C ASN A 248 -0.57 3.02 -3.83
N ARG A 249 -1.72 2.34 -3.69
CA ARG A 249 -2.54 1.96 -4.85
C ARG A 249 -2.98 3.22 -5.59
N LYS A 250 -2.91 3.19 -6.93
CA LYS A 250 -3.20 4.36 -7.77
C LYS A 250 -4.58 4.99 -7.49
N ASN A 251 -5.60 4.18 -7.25
CA ASN A 251 -6.95 4.64 -6.93
C ASN A 251 -7.10 5.24 -5.52
N ASN A 252 -6.08 5.13 -4.68
CA ASN A 252 -6.03 5.72 -3.35
C ASN A 252 -5.18 7.00 -3.31
N LEU A 253 -4.60 7.42 -4.44
CA LEU A 253 -3.77 8.62 -4.53
C LEU A 253 -4.48 9.71 -5.33
N ASP A 254 -4.47 10.93 -4.82
CA ASP A 254 -4.95 12.12 -5.54
C ASP A 254 -4.06 13.33 -5.22
N ILE A 255 -4.25 14.44 -5.91
CA ILE A 255 -3.54 15.70 -5.62
C ILE A 255 -4.47 16.72 -4.97
N MET A 256 -3.92 17.49 -4.04
CA MET A 256 -4.57 18.66 -3.49
C MET A 256 -3.58 19.81 -3.39
N LYS A 257 -4.06 21.05 -3.30
CA LYS A 257 -3.16 22.17 -3.10
C LYS A 257 -2.47 22.02 -1.75
N THR A 258 -1.16 22.27 -1.72
CA THR A 258 -0.36 22.17 -0.50
C THR A 258 -0.92 23.07 0.61
N ILE A 259 -1.40 24.27 0.27
CA ILE A 259 -2.04 25.17 1.24
C ILE A 259 -3.35 24.62 1.83
N GLU A 260 -4.13 23.87 1.03
CA GLU A 260 -5.41 23.27 1.47
C GLU A 260 -5.17 22.03 2.34
N ALA A 261 -4.04 21.35 2.14
CA ALA A 261 -3.62 20.23 2.95
C ALA A 261 -2.93 20.62 4.26
N PHE A 262 -2.53 21.90 4.38
CA PHE A 262 -1.86 22.40 5.56
C PHE A 262 -2.91 22.83 6.60
N PRO A 263 -2.90 22.29 7.82
CA PRO A 263 -3.91 22.59 8.84
C PRO A 263 -3.66 23.99 9.46
N LEU A 264 -3.96 25.04 8.70
CA LEU A 264 -3.85 26.43 9.15
C LEU A 264 -4.70 26.73 10.41
N VAL A 265 -5.76 25.95 10.64
CA VAL A 265 -6.62 26.01 11.83
C VAL A 265 -5.90 25.69 13.15
N GLU A 266 -4.70 25.10 13.10
CA GLU A 266 -3.86 24.85 14.29
C GLU A 266 -3.08 26.09 14.75
N PHE A 267 -3.10 27.19 13.99
CA PHE A 267 -2.53 28.47 14.40
C PHE A 267 -3.58 29.22 15.23
N GLN A 268 -3.18 29.65 16.43
CA GLN A 268 -4.16 30.06 17.45
C GLN A 268 -4.78 31.43 17.17
N TRP A 269 -4.15 32.27 16.33
CA TRP A 269 -4.55 33.65 16.06
C TRP A 269 -4.57 33.99 14.55
N ASP A 270 -5.49 34.88 14.13
CA ASP A 270 -5.64 35.35 12.74
C ASP A 270 -4.33 35.86 12.11
N ILE A 271 -3.45 36.48 12.92
CA ILE A 271 -2.15 36.98 12.48
C ILE A 271 -1.19 35.82 12.18
N GLU A 272 -1.14 34.81 13.05
CA GLU A 272 -0.26 33.65 12.87
C GLU A 272 -0.71 32.80 11.67
N GLU A 273 -2.02 32.67 11.48
CA GLU A 273 -2.59 31.98 10.32
C GLU A 273 -2.22 32.70 9.00
N ALA A 274 -2.33 34.03 8.98
CA ALA A 274 -1.98 34.84 7.82
C ALA A 274 -0.46 34.85 7.55
N GLN A 275 0.36 34.83 8.60
CA GLN A 275 1.81 34.68 8.51
C GLN A 275 2.20 33.31 7.95
N ALA A 276 1.57 32.23 8.43
CA ALA A 276 1.80 30.88 7.93
C ALA A 276 1.36 30.73 6.47
N TYR A 277 0.20 31.31 6.13
CA TYR A 277 -0.28 31.40 4.75
C TYR A 277 0.78 32.01 3.84
N ASN A 278 1.33 33.19 4.18
CA ASN A 278 2.33 33.86 3.36
C ASN A 278 3.58 33.01 3.12
N ILE A 279 4.08 32.30 4.15
CA ILE A 279 5.24 31.41 4.02
C ILE A 279 4.92 30.27 3.06
N ILE A 280 3.79 29.58 3.25
CA ILE A 280 3.40 28.44 2.42
C ILE A 280 3.17 28.90 0.98
N THR A 281 2.46 30.01 0.78
CA THR A 281 2.21 30.60 -0.53
C THR A 281 3.51 30.92 -1.27
N LEU A 282 4.52 31.51 -0.61
CA LEU A 282 5.83 31.73 -1.25
C LEU A 282 6.57 30.41 -1.56
N ILE A 283 6.43 29.40 -0.71
CA ILE A 283 6.99 28.06 -0.97
C ILE A 283 6.34 27.41 -2.20
N THR A 284 5.02 27.55 -2.33
CA THR A 284 4.21 26.80 -3.29
C THR A 284 4.01 27.52 -4.61
N GLU A 285 3.97 28.85 -4.60
CA GLU A 285 3.63 29.69 -5.75
C GLU A 285 4.79 30.60 -6.19
N GLY A 286 5.82 30.75 -5.35
CA GLY A 286 7.02 31.52 -5.68
C GLY A 286 6.91 33.02 -5.36
N PRO A 287 7.91 33.83 -5.77
CA PRO A 287 8.06 35.22 -5.33
C PRO A 287 6.97 36.18 -5.82
N GLU A 288 6.25 35.82 -6.89
CA GLU A 288 5.19 36.65 -7.47
C GLU A 288 3.82 36.44 -6.80
N ALA A 289 3.76 35.64 -5.73
CA ALA A 289 2.52 35.26 -5.09
C ALA A 289 1.89 36.42 -4.30
N GLU A 290 0.56 36.45 -4.23
CA GLU A 290 -0.17 37.48 -3.50
C GLU A 290 -0.16 37.18 -2.00
N LEU A 291 0.42 38.10 -1.22
CA LEU A 291 0.63 37.94 0.22
C LEU A 291 -0.37 38.79 1.01
N LYS A 292 -0.76 38.28 2.17
CA LYS A 292 -1.57 39.02 3.15
C LYS A 292 -0.70 40.10 3.82
N ASP A 293 -1.27 41.27 4.04
CA ASP A 293 -0.62 42.38 4.76
C ASP A 293 -0.62 42.09 6.28
N VAL A 294 0.44 41.43 6.74
CA VAL A 294 0.66 41.08 8.14
C VAL A 294 2.11 41.29 8.55
N PRO A 295 2.40 41.46 9.86
CA PRO A 295 3.77 41.62 10.33
C PRO A 295 4.68 40.44 9.93
N PRO A 296 6.00 40.64 9.88
CA PRO A 296 6.97 39.57 9.61
C PRO A 296 6.75 38.35 10.51
N PRO A 297 6.74 37.12 9.95
CA PRO A 297 6.61 35.91 10.73
C PRO A 297 7.87 35.62 11.56
N PRO A 298 7.75 35.02 12.75
CA PRO A 298 8.91 34.57 13.50
C PRO A 298 9.59 33.38 12.79
N ILE A 299 10.91 33.28 12.89
CA ILE A 299 11.68 32.17 12.26
C ILE A 299 11.23 30.78 12.74
N THR A 300 10.75 30.67 13.97
CA THR A 300 10.20 29.41 14.50
C THR A 300 9.01 28.90 13.70
N MET A 301 8.21 29.80 13.11
CA MET A 301 7.09 29.44 12.24
C MET A 301 7.57 28.81 10.94
N PHE A 302 8.66 29.32 10.34
CA PHE A 302 9.26 28.69 9.16
C PHE A 302 9.72 27.27 9.47
N HIS A 303 10.42 27.04 10.58
CA HIS A 303 10.87 25.70 10.94
C HIS A 303 9.69 24.73 11.14
N ARG A 304 8.63 25.20 11.80
CA ARG A 304 7.38 24.44 11.98
C ARG A 304 6.74 24.09 10.63
N ILE A 305 6.54 25.06 9.74
CA ILE A 305 5.95 24.86 8.41
C ILE A 305 6.78 23.89 7.56
N ILE A 306 8.11 24.05 7.54
CA ILE A 306 9.00 23.15 6.79
C ILE A 306 8.92 21.74 7.35
N SER A 307 8.84 21.58 8.68
CA SER A 307 8.65 20.29 9.32
C SER A 307 7.33 19.65 8.88
N ASP A 308 6.22 20.40 8.96
CA ASP A 308 4.88 19.92 8.60
C ASP A 308 4.75 19.58 7.10
N LEU A 309 5.32 20.41 6.21
CA LEU A 309 5.37 20.10 4.78
C LEU A 309 6.18 18.83 4.50
N ARG A 310 7.32 18.63 5.18
CA ARG A 310 8.11 17.41 5.05
C ARG A 310 7.37 16.16 5.52
N LYS A 311 6.52 16.27 6.57
CA LYS A 311 5.62 15.18 6.99
C LYS A 311 4.65 14.79 5.88
N GLN A 312 4.30 15.72 5.00
CA GLN A 312 3.38 15.50 3.87
C GLN A 312 4.11 15.11 2.57
N GLY A 313 5.41 14.78 2.63
CA GLY A 313 6.16 14.34 1.46
C GLY A 313 6.82 15.46 0.65
N TRP A 314 6.83 16.70 1.16
CA TRP A 314 7.54 17.80 0.52
C TRP A 314 9.06 17.64 0.69
N SER A 315 9.81 17.76 -0.41
CA SER A 315 11.27 17.64 -0.40
C SER A 315 11.94 18.63 -1.34
N VAL A 316 13.06 19.19 -0.88
CA VAL A 316 13.90 20.13 -1.62
C VAL A 316 15.37 19.85 -1.32
N THR A 317 16.23 20.19 -2.27
CA THR A 317 17.70 20.17 -2.14
C THR A 317 18.18 21.31 -1.23
N GLU A 318 19.43 21.23 -0.77
CA GLU A 318 20.04 22.31 0.03
C GLU A 318 20.10 23.65 -0.74
N ASN A 319 20.36 23.59 -2.06
CA ASN A 319 20.37 24.79 -2.90
C ASN A 319 18.97 25.40 -3.04
N GLU A 320 17.94 24.58 -3.29
CA GLU A 320 16.54 25.03 -3.32
C GLU A 320 16.11 25.61 -1.96
N MET A 321 16.55 25.00 -0.85
CA MET A 321 16.31 25.52 0.50
C MET A 321 16.97 26.90 0.73
N ASN A 322 18.18 27.11 0.23
CA ASN A 322 18.87 28.40 0.35
C ASN A 322 18.18 29.48 -0.50
N GLN A 323 17.74 29.15 -1.71
CA GLN A 323 16.96 30.07 -2.56
C GLN A 323 15.62 30.44 -1.92
N LEU A 324 14.96 29.49 -1.28
CA LEU A 324 13.73 29.73 -0.53
C LEU A 324 13.98 30.69 0.64
N LYS A 325 15.05 30.50 1.42
CA LYS A 325 15.41 31.41 2.51
C LYS A 325 15.64 32.84 2.03
N GLU A 326 16.32 33.04 0.90
CA GLU A 326 16.51 34.36 0.30
C GLU A 326 15.18 34.99 -0.18
N THR A 327 14.27 34.18 -0.71
CA THR A 327 12.93 34.62 -1.09
C THR A 327 12.12 35.08 0.12
N LEU A 328 12.12 34.28 1.19
CA LEU A 328 11.43 34.61 2.45
C LEU A 328 12.04 35.84 3.14
N LYS A 329 13.37 35.99 3.09
CA LYS A 329 14.07 37.18 3.62
C LYS A 329 13.66 38.46 2.88
N SER A 330 13.54 38.40 1.55
CA SER A 330 13.21 39.56 0.72
C SER A 330 11.73 39.96 0.77
N HIS A 331 10.81 39.00 0.91
CA HIS A 331 9.37 39.25 0.84
C HIS A 331 8.67 39.31 2.21
N LEU A 332 9.25 38.67 3.24
CA LEU A 332 8.66 38.59 4.58
C LEU A 332 9.60 39.12 5.68
N GLU A 333 10.73 39.71 5.32
CA GLU A 333 11.72 40.26 6.25
C GLU A 333 12.24 39.24 7.29
N MET A 334 12.21 37.94 6.95
CA MET A 334 12.66 36.87 7.84
C MET A 334 14.19 36.83 7.95
N ASN A 335 14.72 36.68 9.17
CA ASN A 335 16.16 36.53 9.41
C ASN A 335 16.53 35.08 9.76
N PHE A 336 17.43 34.48 8.98
CA PHE A 336 17.87 33.07 9.08
C PHE A 336 19.32 32.90 9.54
N GLU A 337 19.97 33.98 10.00
CA GLU A 337 21.34 33.98 10.56
C GLU A 337 21.44 33.36 11.96
#